data_AF-A0A8T8T2K3-F1
#
_entry.id   AF-A0A8T8T2K3-F1
#
_cell.length_a   1.000
_cell.length_b   1.000
_cell.length_c   1.000
_cell.angle_alpha   90.00
_cell.angle_beta   90.00
_cell.angle_gamma   90.00
#
_symmetry.space_group_name_H-M   'P 1'
#
loop_
_entity.id
_entity.type
_entity.pdbx_description
1 polymer ?
#
loop_
_entity_poly.entity_id
_entity_poly.type
_entity_poly.pdbx_seq_one_letter_code
_entity_poly.pdbx_strand_id
1 'polypeptide(L)'
;MQDLGLPDDANQLPVLELLIDAGSSNNLYFNKPSAEHGQCESCFAQALLTLQLNSPNGGRGHRSSLRKDGPLTTLLLPADDGATLWQKLWLNVLPQDALDLPPVTVLSDVLPWLAPTRTSDDKGGQDTPPESVHPLQAYWSMPRRIRLDASTVGHGQCAVCGASDVRLIHHYRTRHGGTNYTGNWMHPLTPYNLDAKGEKAPTPCKGDQAGRGYRDWLGLVLGNDEHQPDAAQVVRHFTEKLSKPTVRLWCFGFDMSNMKARCWYDSVLPIHGISPDLRRAFIKQVKRVLDSADGMARVLHNQVKAAWFRRPGDHRDSGVGRDPIKQSFWQGSEVNFYVLLDELVALDFDSEATLAPIYCRWLLDTRRQVLALFDHWVLSGPLEDQDMQRVVKARADLIKELNGGKALKPLWEIVNRHHKESA
;
A
#
# COMPACT_ATOMS: atom_id res chain seq x y z
N MET A 1 4.48 -13.74 -20.58
CA MET A 1 5.23 -12.53 -20.17
C MET A 1 6.74 -12.64 -20.37
N GLN A 2 7.20 -13.18 -21.51
CA GLN A 2 8.62 -13.35 -21.81
C GLN A 2 8.95 -12.68 -23.16
N ASP A 3 10.19 -12.22 -23.31
CA ASP A 3 10.68 -11.66 -24.57
C ASP A 3 11.08 -12.81 -25.52
N LEU A 4 10.22 -13.10 -26.51
CA LEU A 4 10.47 -14.15 -27.49
C LEU A 4 11.60 -13.82 -28.48
N GLY A 5 11.90 -12.53 -28.66
CA GLY A 5 12.99 -12.05 -29.53
C GLY A 5 14.31 -11.86 -28.79
N LEU A 6 14.44 -12.37 -27.56
CA LEU A 6 15.66 -12.21 -26.78
C LEU A 6 16.80 -13.04 -27.39
N PRO A 7 17.97 -12.45 -27.69
CA PRO A 7 19.10 -13.17 -28.26
C PRO A 7 19.60 -14.32 -27.37
N ASP A 8 20.19 -15.35 -27.98
CA ASP A 8 20.78 -16.50 -27.28
C ASP A 8 22.04 -16.16 -26.49
N ASP A 9 22.76 -15.12 -26.90
CA ASP A 9 23.95 -14.58 -26.21
C ASP A 9 23.61 -13.53 -25.12
N ALA A 10 22.32 -13.34 -24.81
CA ALA A 10 21.90 -12.43 -23.74
C ALA A 10 22.39 -12.92 -22.36
N ASN A 11 22.57 -11.97 -21.43
CA ASN A 11 23.11 -12.26 -20.10
C ASN A 11 22.26 -13.31 -19.37
N GLN A 12 22.90 -14.37 -18.87
CA GLN A 12 22.26 -15.45 -18.12
C GLN A 12 22.37 -15.16 -16.62
N LEU A 13 21.26 -15.28 -15.88
CA LEU A 13 21.19 -15.10 -14.43
C LEU A 13 20.46 -16.27 -13.76
N PRO A 14 20.81 -16.63 -12.51
CA PRO A 14 20.07 -17.64 -11.75
C PRO A 14 18.63 -17.21 -11.50
N VAL A 15 17.65 -18.12 -11.51
CA VAL A 15 16.24 -17.80 -11.23
C VAL A 15 15.99 -17.25 -9.82
N LEU A 16 16.94 -17.44 -8.90
CA LEU A 16 16.93 -16.79 -7.59
C LEU A 16 16.80 -15.25 -7.72
N GLU A 17 17.43 -14.65 -8.73
CA GLU A 17 17.39 -13.21 -9.01
C GLU A 17 16.01 -12.72 -9.49
N LEU A 18 15.07 -13.63 -9.82
CA LEU A 18 13.67 -13.26 -10.09
C LEU A 18 12.88 -12.98 -8.80
N LEU A 19 13.33 -13.52 -7.67
CA LEU A 19 12.71 -13.29 -6.36
C LEU A 19 13.21 -11.96 -5.82
N ILE A 20 12.35 -10.94 -5.87
CA ILE A 20 12.68 -9.53 -5.54
C ILE A 20 13.45 -9.38 -4.22
N ASP A 21 13.09 -10.14 -3.19
CA ASP A 21 13.71 -10.08 -1.87
C ASP A 21 14.96 -10.97 -1.73
N ALA A 22 15.03 -12.09 -2.45
CA ALA A 22 16.12 -13.06 -2.31
C ALA A 22 17.33 -12.73 -3.20
N GLY A 23 17.12 -12.04 -4.32
CA GLY A 23 18.19 -11.55 -5.21
C GLY A 23 18.88 -10.27 -4.72
N SER A 24 18.42 -9.65 -3.62
CA SER A 24 19.06 -8.44 -3.10
C SER A 24 20.25 -8.78 -2.20
N SER A 25 21.44 -8.25 -2.52
CA SER A 25 22.65 -8.44 -1.71
C SER A 25 22.50 -8.00 -0.24
N ASN A 26 21.57 -7.09 0.05
CA ASN A 26 21.28 -6.65 1.42
C ASN A 26 20.57 -7.72 2.27
N ASN A 27 19.84 -8.64 1.65
CA ASN A 27 18.97 -9.58 2.37
C ASN A 27 19.59 -10.97 2.51
N LEU A 28 20.75 -11.22 1.90
CA LEU A 28 21.53 -12.47 2.01
C LEU A 28 21.96 -12.82 3.45
N TYR A 29 21.96 -11.84 4.36
CA TYR A 29 22.20 -12.12 5.78
C TYR A 29 21.09 -13.00 6.36
N PHE A 30 19.82 -12.72 6.04
CA PHE A 30 18.64 -13.42 6.55
C PHE A 30 18.15 -14.53 5.61
N ASN A 31 18.26 -14.31 4.29
CA ASN A 31 17.82 -15.25 3.27
C ASN A 31 18.94 -16.26 2.97
N LYS A 32 18.67 -17.55 3.21
CA LYS A 32 19.59 -18.67 2.98
C LYS A 32 19.04 -19.61 1.90
N PRO A 33 19.12 -19.21 0.61
CA PRO A 33 18.63 -20.04 -0.49
C PRO A 33 19.47 -21.32 -0.62
N SER A 34 18.86 -22.37 -1.17
CA SER A 34 19.55 -23.61 -1.54
C SER A 34 20.65 -23.34 -2.59
N ALA A 35 21.77 -24.06 -2.50
CA ALA A 35 22.88 -23.93 -3.44
C ALA A 35 22.46 -24.17 -4.91
N GLU A 36 21.60 -25.15 -5.16
CA GLU A 36 21.01 -25.43 -6.48
C GLU A 36 19.57 -24.93 -6.57
N HIS A 37 19.35 -23.63 -6.34
CA HIS A 37 18.01 -23.06 -6.40
C HIS A 37 17.36 -23.26 -7.77
N GLY A 38 16.28 -24.02 -7.80
CA GLY A 38 15.48 -24.32 -8.99
C GLY A 38 14.00 -24.08 -8.73
N GLN A 39 13.31 -23.50 -9.72
CA GLN A 39 11.88 -23.20 -9.63
C GLN A 39 11.11 -24.09 -10.61
N CYS A 40 9.98 -24.65 -10.16
CA CYS A 40 9.03 -25.26 -11.09
C CYS A 40 8.38 -24.20 -11.99
N GLU A 41 7.73 -24.63 -13.07
CA GLU A 41 7.12 -23.71 -14.05
C GLU A 41 6.11 -22.74 -13.42
N SER A 42 5.29 -23.22 -12.47
CA SER A 42 4.31 -22.39 -11.76
C SER A 42 4.98 -21.31 -10.90
N CYS A 43 6.04 -21.66 -10.15
CA CYS A 43 6.78 -20.70 -9.33
C CYS A 43 7.55 -19.71 -10.19
N PHE A 44 8.17 -20.17 -11.29
CA PHE A 44 8.84 -19.30 -12.25
C PHE A 44 7.86 -18.29 -12.88
N ALA A 45 6.66 -18.74 -13.28
CA ALA A 45 5.64 -17.86 -13.83
C ALA A 45 5.18 -16.80 -12.82
N GLN A 46 4.99 -17.17 -11.55
CA GLN A 46 4.63 -16.24 -10.48
C GLN A 46 5.76 -15.26 -10.16
N ALA A 47 7.01 -15.72 -10.08
CA ALA A 47 8.18 -14.86 -9.86
C ALA A 47 8.34 -13.86 -11.02
N LEU A 48 8.21 -14.33 -12.26
CA LEU A 48 8.26 -13.49 -13.45
C LEU A 48 7.15 -12.44 -13.46
N LEU A 49 5.89 -12.84 -13.22
CA LEU A 49 4.76 -11.91 -13.11
C LEU A 49 5.01 -10.87 -12.02
N THR A 50 5.41 -11.32 -10.82
CA THR A 50 5.69 -10.45 -9.68
C THR A 50 6.77 -9.44 -10.00
N LEU A 51 7.88 -9.88 -10.60
CA LEU A 51 8.95 -9.00 -11.02
C LEU A 51 8.48 -8.01 -12.07
N GLN A 52 7.77 -8.43 -13.11
CA GLN A 52 7.29 -7.52 -14.16
C GLN A 52 6.36 -6.42 -13.58
N LEU A 53 5.41 -6.82 -12.74
CA LEU A 53 4.40 -5.92 -12.18
C LEU A 53 4.92 -5.01 -11.06
N ASN A 54 6.02 -5.38 -10.40
CA ASN A 54 6.61 -4.64 -9.28
C ASN A 54 8.07 -4.24 -9.55
N SER A 55 8.50 -4.26 -10.81
CA SER A 55 9.90 -4.04 -11.21
C SER A 55 10.47 -2.76 -10.61
N PRO A 56 11.49 -2.86 -9.76
CA PRO A 56 12.07 -1.67 -9.17
C PRO A 56 12.88 -0.86 -10.17
N ASN A 57 13.20 0.38 -9.81
CA ASN A 57 14.12 1.15 -10.64
C ASN A 57 15.50 0.48 -10.63
N GLY A 58 15.98 0.10 -11.82
CA GLY A 58 17.20 -0.70 -12.00
C GLY A 58 18.43 0.04 -12.50
N GLY A 59 18.40 1.37 -12.55
CA GLY A 59 19.44 2.16 -13.21
C GLY A 59 19.30 2.20 -14.74
N ARG A 60 20.34 2.65 -15.44
CA ARG A 60 20.28 2.96 -16.88
C ARG A 60 19.93 1.70 -17.69
N GLY A 61 18.84 1.78 -18.45
CA GLY A 61 18.34 0.71 -19.32
C GLY A 61 17.38 -0.29 -18.65
N HIS A 62 17.24 -0.27 -17.33
CA HIS A 62 16.34 -1.16 -16.60
C HIS A 62 15.02 -0.44 -16.26
N ARG A 63 13.99 -0.62 -17.09
CA ARG A 63 12.68 0.07 -16.95
C ARG A 63 11.91 -0.39 -15.70
N SER A 64 11.36 0.57 -14.96
CA SER A 64 10.48 0.30 -13.82
C SER A 64 9.13 -0.25 -14.27
N SER A 65 8.37 -0.83 -13.34
CA SER A 65 6.96 -1.16 -13.57
C SER A 65 6.16 0.05 -14.06
N LEU A 66 5.12 -0.24 -14.85
CA LEU A 66 4.10 0.72 -15.28
C LEU A 66 3.48 1.48 -14.10
N ARG A 67 3.38 0.82 -12.94
CA ARG A 67 2.86 1.40 -11.69
C ARG A 67 3.94 2.08 -10.83
N LYS A 68 5.10 2.39 -11.41
CA LYS A 68 6.31 2.88 -10.73
C LYS A 68 6.91 1.84 -9.77
N ASP A 69 7.87 2.26 -8.96
CA ASP A 69 8.67 1.40 -8.07
C ASP A 69 7.87 0.99 -6.82
N GLY A 70 7.69 -0.32 -6.60
CA GLY A 70 6.98 -0.88 -5.45
C GLY A 70 5.53 -0.37 -5.30
N PRO A 71 4.63 -0.61 -6.27
CA PRO A 71 3.25 -0.12 -6.21
C PRO A 71 2.42 -0.85 -5.15
N LEU A 72 1.46 -0.14 -4.57
CA LEU A 72 0.40 -0.75 -3.78
C LEU A 72 -0.58 -1.49 -4.71
N THR A 73 -0.93 -2.71 -4.33
CA THR A 73 -2.05 -3.46 -4.91
C THR A 73 -3.13 -3.61 -3.85
N THR A 74 -4.39 -3.41 -4.25
CA THR A 74 -5.53 -3.64 -3.39
C THR A 74 -6.52 -4.61 -4.05
N LEU A 75 -6.93 -5.62 -3.29
CA LEU A 75 -7.87 -6.66 -3.71
C LEU A 75 -8.99 -6.81 -2.69
N LEU A 76 -10.19 -7.12 -3.16
CA LEU A 76 -11.33 -7.49 -2.33
C LEU A 76 -11.21 -8.97 -1.92
N LEU A 77 -11.37 -9.25 -0.64
CA LEU A 77 -11.41 -10.60 -0.09
C LEU A 77 -12.78 -10.88 0.53
N PRO A 78 -13.37 -12.07 0.34
CA PRO A 78 -14.54 -12.47 1.11
C PRO A 78 -14.27 -12.39 2.62
N ALA A 79 -15.28 -11.96 3.39
CA ALA A 79 -15.22 -12.05 4.85
C ALA A 79 -15.30 -13.51 5.33
N ASP A 80 -15.93 -14.38 4.55
CA ASP A 80 -15.98 -15.82 4.78
C ASP A 80 -14.61 -16.48 4.51
N ASP A 81 -14.01 -17.05 5.55
CA ASP A 81 -12.73 -17.75 5.45
C ASP A 81 -12.84 -19.07 4.65
N GLY A 82 -14.05 -19.63 4.53
CA GLY A 82 -14.35 -20.80 3.70
C GLY A 82 -14.50 -20.49 2.20
N ALA A 83 -14.38 -19.22 1.80
CA ALA A 83 -14.59 -18.84 0.41
C ALA A 83 -13.57 -19.47 -0.55
N THR A 84 -14.08 -19.99 -1.65
CA THR A 84 -13.32 -20.63 -2.72
C THR A 84 -12.39 -19.63 -3.43
N LEU A 85 -11.36 -20.15 -4.10
CA LEU A 85 -10.50 -19.33 -4.97
C LEU A 85 -11.33 -18.61 -6.05
N TRP A 86 -12.36 -19.26 -6.60
CA TRP A 86 -13.25 -18.65 -7.58
C TRP A 86 -13.93 -17.38 -7.04
N GLN A 87 -14.51 -17.45 -5.84
CA GLN A 87 -15.14 -16.29 -5.19
C GLN A 87 -14.13 -15.17 -4.93
N LYS A 88 -12.90 -15.49 -4.50
CA LYS A 88 -11.82 -14.52 -4.30
C LYS A 88 -11.43 -13.81 -5.60
N LEU A 89 -11.29 -14.56 -6.70
CA LEU A 89 -10.94 -14.02 -8.00
C LEU A 89 -12.07 -13.16 -8.57
N TRP A 90 -13.31 -13.65 -8.55
CA TRP A 90 -14.45 -13.00 -9.20
C TRP A 90 -14.85 -11.66 -8.56
N LEU A 91 -14.58 -11.48 -7.27
CA LEU A 91 -14.72 -10.18 -6.60
C LEU A 91 -13.83 -9.10 -7.22
N ASN A 92 -12.72 -9.49 -7.84
CA ASN A 92 -11.71 -8.58 -8.38
C ASN A 92 -11.74 -8.47 -9.91
N VAL A 93 -12.77 -9.01 -10.55
CA VAL A 93 -13.01 -8.88 -11.99
C VAL A 93 -13.96 -7.73 -12.23
N LEU A 94 -13.49 -6.69 -12.91
CA LEU A 94 -14.34 -5.58 -13.34
C LEU A 94 -15.16 -5.99 -14.57
N PRO A 95 -16.48 -5.73 -14.58
CA PRO A 95 -17.29 -5.92 -15.77
C PRO A 95 -16.94 -4.87 -16.84
N GLN A 96 -17.26 -5.18 -18.10
CA GLN A 96 -16.81 -4.39 -19.26
C GLN A 96 -17.33 -2.96 -19.24
N ASP A 97 -18.56 -2.75 -18.79
CA ASP A 97 -19.19 -1.43 -18.61
C ASP A 97 -18.49 -0.59 -17.54
N ALA A 98 -18.00 -1.21 -16.46
CA ALA A 98 -17.25 -0.53 -15.41
C ALA A 98 -15.79 -0.23 -15.79
N LEU A 99 -15.22 -0.99 -16.72
CA LEU A 99 -13.90 -0.72 -17.28
C LEU A 99 -13.95 0.52 -18.19
N ASP A 100 -15.02 0.70 -18.95
CA ASP A 100 -15.21 1.79 -19.92
C ASP A 100 -14.00 1.96 -20.86
N LEU A 101 -13.49 0.82 -21.36
CA LEU A 101 -12.33 0.76 -22.24
C LEU A 101 -12.78 0.48 -23.68
N PRO A 102 -11.99 0.93 -24.69
CA PRO A 102 -12.23 0.55 -26.08
C PRO A 102 -12.24 -0.98 -26.25
N PRO A 103 -12.87 -1.50 -27.32
CA PRO A 103 -12.82 -2.92 -27.60
C PRO A 103 -11.38 -3.36 -27.94
N VAL A 104 -11.02 -4.57 -27.51
CA VAL A 104 -9.74 -5.18 -27.86
C VAL A 104 -9.77 -5.60 -29.33
N THR A 105 -9.03 -4.89 -30.18
CA THR A 105 -8.89 -5.20 -31.62
C THR A 105 -7.68 -6.08 -31.91
N VAL A 106 -6.57 -5.87 -31.17
CA VAL A 106 -5.32 -6.61 -31.32
C VAL A 106 -4.92 -7.18 -29.97
N LEU A 107 -4.84 -8.50 -29.86
CA LEU A 107 -4.60 -9.16 -28.57
C LEU A 107 -3.20 -8.87 -28.00
N SER A 108 -2.19 -8.64 -28.86
CA SER A 108 -0.83 -8.26 -28.41
C SER A 108 -0.77 -6.89 -27.74
N ASP A 109 -1.75 -6.02 -28.01
CA ASP A 109 -1.85 -4.73 -27.35
C ASP A 109 -2.29 -4.88 -25.88
N VAL A 110 -2.88 -6.02 -25.51
CA VAL A 110 -3.20 -6.40 -24.12
C VAL A 110 -2.15 -7.34 -23.53
N LEU A 111 -1.74 -8.35 -24.30
CA LEU A 111 -0.83 -9.42 -23.91
C LEU A 111 0.50 -9.29 -24.68
N PRO A 112 1.47 -8.48 -24.20
CA PRO A 112 2.61 -8.05 -25.01
C PRO A 112 3.52 -9.18 -25.52
N TRP A 113 3.49 -10.36 -24.89
CA TRP A 113 4.29 -11.52 -25.33
C TRP A 113 3.73 -12.24 -26.57
N LEU A 114 2.60 -11.79 -27.12
CA LEU A 114 2.03 -12.34 -28.37
C LEU A 114 2.60 -11.69 -29.63
N ALA A 115 3.45 -10.67 -29.48
CA ALA A 115 4.16 -9.99 -30.57
C ALA A 115 5.64 -9.83 -30.20
N PRO A 116 6.51 -9.43 -31.15
CA PRO A 116 7.87 -9.01 -30.82
C PRO A 116 7.89 -7.94 -29.73
N THR A 117 8.75 -8.10 -28.73
CA THR A 117 8.80 -7.20 -27.57
C THR A 117 9.10 -5.77 -28.00
N ARG A 118 8.26 -4.83 -27.57
CA ARG A 118 8.50 -3.39 -27.74
C ARG A 118 9.71 -2.98 -26.90
N THR A 119 10.79 -2.56 -27.54
CA THR A 119 12.04 -2.14 -26.89
C THR A 119 12.12 -0.62 -26.77
N SER A 120 12.96 -0.18 -25.83
CA SER A 120 13.25 1.24 -25.57
C SER A 120 14.76 1.51 -25.54
N ASP A 121 15.53 0.74 -26.30
CA ASP A 121 16.97 0.90 -26.45
C ASP A 121 17.33 2.03 -27.43
N ASP A 122 18.54 2.56 -27.32
CA ASP A 122 19.00 3.79 -28.00
C ASP A 122 18.99 3.70 -29.54
N LYS A 123 18.72 2.52 -30.12
CA LYS A 123 18.61 2.26 -31.57
C LYS A 123 17.14 2.07 -32.00
N GLY A 124 16.32 3.11 -31.85
CA GLY A 124 14.92 3.10 -32.32
C GLY A 124 13.88 2.74 -31.27
N GLY A 125 14.24 2.79 -29.99
CA GLY A 125 13.35 2.56 -28.87
C GLY A 125 12.16 3.51 -28.84
N GLN A 126 11.01 3.00 -28.39
CA GLN A 126 9.76 3.76 -28.36
C GLN A 126 9.18 3.81 -26.95
N ASP A 127 8.64 4.98 -26.62
CA ASP A 127 7.80 5.16 -25.44
C ASP A 127 6.45 4.47 -25.65
N THR A 128 5.83 4.07 -24.53
CA THR A 128 4.56 3.35 -24.52
C THR A 128 3.59 4.07 -23.59
N PRO A 129 3.04 5.21 -24.02
CA PRO A 129 1.95 5.85 -23.31
C PRO A 129 0.62 5.09 -23.51
N PRO A 130 -0.41 5.35 -22.67
CA PRO A 130 -1.67 4.60 -22.71
C PRO A 130 -2.37 4.58 -24.07
N GLU A 131 -2.17 5.61 -24.88
CA GLU A 131 -2.72 5.72 -26.24
C GLU A 131 -2.02 4.86 -27.30
N SER A 132 -0.83 4.32 -26.99
CA SER A 132 -0.05 3.52 -27.95
C SER A 132 -0.42 2.05 -28.01
N VAL A 133 -1.17 1.56 -27.01
CA VAL A 133 -1.56 0.16 -26.83
C VAL A 133 -2.92 0.12 -26.13
N HIS A 134 -3.45 -1.07 -25.88
CA HIS A 134 -4.69 -1.21 -25.15
C HIS A 134 -4.47 -0.94 -23.64
N PRO A 135 -5.31 -0.15 -22.95
CA PRO A 135 -5.11 0.15 -21.52
C PRO A 135 -5.10 -1.08 -20.60
N LEU A 136 -5.75 -2.19 -20.99
CA LEU A 136 -5.66 -3.48 -20.29
C LEU A 136 -4.25 -4.06 -20.21
N GLN A 137 -3.29 -3.57 -21.01
CA GLN A 137 -1.89 -3.94 -20.85
C GLN A 137 -1.35 -3.59 -19.45
N ALA A 138 -2.01 -2.70 -18.69
CA ALA A 138 -1.68 -2.42 -17.31
C ALA A 138 -1.56 -3.69 -16.44
N TYR A 139 -2.45 -4.67 -16.63
CA TYR A 139 -2.42 -5.95 -15.91
C TYR A 139 -1.23 -6.86 -16.28
N TRP A 140 -0.64 -6.62 -17.45
CA TRP A 140 0.25 -7.55 -18.13
C TRP A 140 1.53 -6.88 -18.61
N SER A 141 1.89 -5.76 -17.97
CA SER A 141 3.05 -4.95 -18.35
C SER A 141 4.35 -5.77 -18.35
N MET A 142 5.25 -5.48 -19.30
CA MET A 142 6.53 -6.21 -19.46
C MET A 142 7.74 -5.27 -19.56
N PRO A 143 8.06 -4.49 -18.51
CA PRO A 143 9.20 -3.58 -18.51
C PRO A 143 10.57 -4.28 -18.55
N ARG A 144 10.65 -5.55 -18.12
CA ARG A 144 11.88 -6.37 -18.15
C ARG A 144 11.88 -7.31 -19.34
N ARG A 145 13.00 -7.39 -20.05
CA ARG A 145 13.20 -8.39 -21.11
C ARG A 145 13.77 -9.65 -20.48
N ILE A 146 12.94 -10.66 -20.33
CA ILE A 146 13.29 -11.91 -19.65
C ILE A 146 12.84 -13.08 -20.52
N ARG A 147 13.68 -14.09 -20.65
CA ARG A 147 13.37 -15.35 -21.30
C ARG A 147 13.93 -16.50 -20.47
N LEU A 148 13.12 -17.52 -20.23
CA LEU A 148 13.57 -18.78 -19.64
C LEU A 148 14.73 -19.38 -20.42
N ASP A 149 15.74 -19.89 -19.71
CA ASP A 149 16.84 -20.63 -20.33
C ASP A 149 16.57 -22.13 -20.30
N ALA A 150 16.16 -22.66 -21.45
CA ALA A 150 15.80 -24.06 -21.59
C ALA A 150 17.00 -25.03 -21.45
N SER A 151 18.24 -24.55 -21.66
CA SER A 151 19.44 -25.38 -21.55
C SER A 151 19.77 -25.76 -20.11
N THR A 152 19.25 -24.99 -19.15
CA THR A 152 19.48 -25.18 -17.71
C THR A 152 18.33 -25.92 -17.02
N VAL A 153 17.42 -26.50 -17.80
CA VAL A 153 16.26 -27.20 -17.26
C VAL A 153 16.69 -28.57 -16.73
N GLY A 154 16.30 -28.86 -15.49
CA GLY A 154 16.51 -30.14 -14.82
C GLY A 154 15.22 -30.75 -14.28
N HIS A 155 15.38 -31.70 -13.37
CA HIS A 155 14.28 -32.34 -12.63
C HIS A 155 14.62 -32.41 -11.15
N GLY A 156 13.62 -32.27 -10.29
CA GLY A 156 13.84 -32.39 -8.85
C GLY A 156 12.75 -31.76 -8.01
N GLN A 157 13.15 -31.22 -6.86
CA GLN A 157 12.25 -30.52 -5.95
C GLN A 157 12.31 -29.00 -6.15
N CYS A 158 11.15 -28.35 -6.29
CA CYS A 158 11.06 -26.91 -6.39
C CYS A 158 11.47 -26.24 -5.08
N ALA A 159 12.45 -25.34 -5.12
CA ALA A 159 12.95 -24.65 -3.95
C ALA A 159 11.97 -23.62 -3.35
N VAL A 160 10.87 -23.30 -4.05
CA VAL A 160 9.86 -22.32 -3.61
C VAL A 160 8.63 -23.00 -3.02
N CYS A 161 7.99 -23.92 -3.76
CA CYS A 161 6.76 -24.58 -3.31
C CYS A 161 6.96 -25.99 -2.73
N GLY A 162 8.17 -26.56 -2.81
CA GLY A 162 8.46 -27.91 -2.30
C GLY A 162 7.92 -29.06 -3.16
N ALA A 163 7.25 -28.77 -4.28
CA ALA A 163 6.77 -29.80 -5.22
C ALA A 163 7.94 -30.67 -5.69
N SER A 164 7.78 -31.99 -5.61
CA SER A 164 8.80 -32.98 -5.94
C SER A 164 8.55 -33.58 -7.31
N ASP A 165 9.62 -34.10 -7.94
CA ASP A 165 9.56 -34.74 -9.25
C ASP A 165 8.95 -33.82 -10.32
N VAL A 166 9.39 -32.56 -10.34
CA VAL A 166 8.94 -31.54 -11.29
C VAL A 166 10.09 -31.04 -12.14
N ARG A 167 9.76 -30.56 -13.36
CA ARG A 167 10.67 -29.81 -14.21
C ARG A 167 11.15 -28.55 -13.49
N LEU A 168 12.47 -28.40 -13.34
CA LEU A 168 13.11 -27.28 -12.68
C LEU A 168 13.80 -26.35 -13.67
N ILE A 169 13.63 -25.05 -13.44
CA ILE A 169 14.28 -23.98 -14.19
C ILE A 169 15.32 -23.37 -13.25
N HIS A 170 16.58 -23.36 -13.67
CA HIS A 170 17.68 -22.84 -12.85
C HIS A 170 18.15 -21.46 -13.30
N HIS A 171 18.04 -21.14 -14.59
CA HIS A 171 18.47 -19.84 -15.11
C HIS A 171 17.45 -19.21 -16.06
N TYR A 172 17.60 -17.90 -16.27
CA TYR A 172 16.93 -17.13 -17.30
C TYR A 172 17.92 -16.19 -17.99
N ARG A 173 17.60 -15.82 -19.23
CA ARG A 173 18.30 -14.80 -19.99
C ARG A 173 17.60 -13.45 -19.82
N THR A 174 18.38 -12.37 -19.78
CA THR A 174 17.87 -11.02 -19.63
C THR A 174 18.67 -9.98 -20.41
N ARG A 175 18.00 -8.88 -20.78
CA ARG A 175 18.63 -7.71 -21.40
C ARG A 175 17.96 -6.41 -20.96
N HIS A 176 18.70 -5.32 -20.96
CA HIS A 176 18.15 -3.98 -20.75
C HIS A 176 17.28 -3.51 -21.93
N GLY A 177 16.54 -2.42 -21.75
CA GLY A 177 15.76 -1.76 -22.80
C GLY A 177 14.40 -2.42 -23.11
N GLY A 178 13.70 -2.94 -22.09
CA GLY A 178 12.32 -3.43 -22.25
C GLY A 178 11.31 -2.32 -22.50
N THR A 179 10.02 -2.61 -22.39
CA THR A 179 8.96 -1.62 -22.68
C THR A 179 9.04 -0.42 -21.73
N ASN A 180 9.07 0.80 -22.28
CA ASN A 180 9.13 2.04 -21.50
C ASN A 180 7.72 2.64 -21.36
N TYR A 181 7.05 2.35 -20.26
CA TYR A 181 5.72 2.89 -19.98
C TYR A 181 5.81 4.36 -19.52
N THR A 182 5.28 5.27 -20.33
CA THR A 182 5.27 6.73 -20.09
C THR A 182 3.84 7.24 -20.00
N GLY A 183 3.63 8.50 -19.61
CA GLY A 183 2.27 9.08 -19.54
C GLY A 183 1.43 8.60 -18.35
N ASN A 184 0.12 8.82 -18.45
CA ASN A 184 -0.82 8.72 -17.33
C ASN A 184 -1.49 7.34 -17.26
N TRP A 185 -0.70 6.30 -17.01
CA TRP A 185 -1.21 4.96 -16.82
C TRP A 185 -2.00 4.81 -15.51
N MET A 186 -3.20 4.25 -15.62
CA MET A 186 -4.07 3.90 -14.49
C MET A 186 -4.27 2.39 -14.43
N HIS A 187 -3.86 1.78 -13.32
CA HIS A 187 -4.02 0.35 -13.09
C HIS A 187 -5.25 0.08 -12.20
N PRO A 188 -6.19 -0.78 -12.61
CA PRO A 188 -7.47 -0.91 -11.90
C PRO A 188 -7.39 -1.45 -10.46
N LEU A 189 -6.29 -2.12 -10.11
CA LEU A 189 -6.03 -2.68 -8.78
C LEU A 189 -5.08 -1.82 -7.91
N THR A 190 -4.75 -0.61 -8.36
CA THR A 190 -3.86 0.29 -7.63
C THR A 190 -4.61 1.58 -7.32
N PRO A 191 -4.58 2.07 -6.07
CA PRO A 191 -5.08 3.40 -5.74
C PRO A 191 -4.08 4.47 -6.17
N TYR A 192 -4.59 5.66 -6.46
CA TYR A 192 -3.81 6.77 -7.01
C TYR A 192 -4.09 8.07 -6.29
N ASN A 193 -3.02 8.83 -6.03
CA ASN A 193 -3.12 10.24 -5.69
C ASN A 193 -3.37 11.03 -6.97
N LEU A 194 -4.48 11.75 -7.04
CA LEU A 194 -4.85 12.57 -8.18
C LEU A 194 -4.72 14.05 -7.81
N ASP A 195 -4.28 14.84 -8.76
CA ASP A 195 -4.32 16.29 -8.63
C ASP A 195 -5.75 16.75 -8.94
N ALA A 196 -6.40 17.42 -7.98
CA ALA A 196 -7.77 17.92 -8.14
C ALA A 196 -7.91 18.88 -9.33
N LYS A 197 -6.82 19.53 -9.77
CA LYS A 197 -6.80 20.40 -10.95
C LYS A 197 -6.50 19.66 -12.26
N GLY A 198 -6.04 18.41 -12.19
CA GLY A 198 -5.64 17.62 -13.35
C GLY A 198 -4.36 18.10 -14.04
N GLU A 199 -3.56 18.98 -13.42
CA GLU A 199 -2.34 19.53 -14.01
C GLU A 199 -1.16 18.54 -13.86
N LYS A 200 -1.15 17.75 -12.78
CA LYS A 200 -0.11 16.74 -12.52
C LYS A 200 -0.58 15.33 -12.87
N ALA A 201 0.36 14.54 -13.39
CA ALA A 201 0.15 13.12 -13.66
C ALA A 201 -0.27 12.34 -12.39
N PRO A 202 -1.20 11.37 -12.52
CA PRO A 202 -1.57 10.47 -11.42
C PRO A 202 -0.33 9.82 -10.78
N THR A 203 -0.33 9.75 -9.45
CA THR A 203 0.76 9.11 -8.72
C THR A 203 0.24 7.86 -8.02
N PRO A 204 0.71 6.65 -8.42
CA PRO A 204 0.28 5.42 -7.78
C PRO A 204 0.73 5.41 -6.32
N CYS A 205 -0.13 4.87 -5.47
CA CYS A 205 0.20 4.56 -4.09
C CYS A 205 1.36 3.57 -4.00
N LYS A 206 2.18 3.70 -2.97
CA LYS A 206 3.38 2.88 -2.75
C LYS A 206 3.09 1.73 -1.79
N GLY A 207 3.84 0.63 -1.92
CA GLY A 207 3.65 -0.58 -1.13
C GLY A 207 3.75 -0.38 0.38
N ASP A 208 4.57 0.58 0.84
CA ASP A 208 4.70 0.93 2.27
C ASP A 208 3.38 1.44 2.89
N GLN A 209 2.43 1.90 2.06
CA GLN A 209 1.11 2.29 2.53
C GLN A 209 0.29 1.11 3.05
N ALA A 210 0.55 -0.13 2.59
CA ALA A 210 -0.11 -1.30 3.18
C ALA A 210 0.21 -1.45 4.67
N GLY A 211 1.40 -1.02 5.12
CA GLY A 211 1.82 -1.09 6.53
C GLY A 211 1.34 0.08 7.41
N ARG A 212 0.56 1.02 6.85
CA ARG A 212 0.11 2.22 7.57
C ARG A 212 -1.14 2.01 8.41
N GLY A 213 -1.76 0.84 8.30
CA GLY A 213 -2.98 0.48 9.04
C GLY A 213 -4.14 1.41 8.69
N TYR A 214 -4.98 1.73 9.67
CA TYR A 214 -6.20 2.50 9.45
C TYR A 214 -5.98 3.97 9.01
N ARG A 215 -4.75 4.49 9.04
CA ARG A 215 -4.39 5.85 8.57
C ARG A 215 -4.90 6.14 7.16
N ASP A 216 -4.71 5.17 6.28
CA ASP A 216 -5.01 5.29 4.86
C ASP A 216 -6.38 4.65 4.55
N TRP A 217 -7.13 4.18 5.55
CA TRP A 217 -8.40 3.45 5.39
C TRP A 217 -9.38 4.21 4.49
N LEU A 218 -9.59 5.50 4.77
CA LEU A 218 -10.58 6.30 4.05
C LEU A 218 -10.27 6.38 2.56
N GLY A 219 -9.03 6.71 2.20
CA GLY A 219 -8.60 6.82 0.81
C GLY A 219 -8.56 5.47 0.09
N LEU A 220 -8.14 4.40 0.78
CA LEU A 220 -8.04 3.07 0.19
C LEU A 220 -9.40 2.38 -0.02
N VAL A 221 -10.39 2.67 0.83
CA VAL A 221 -11.70 2.02 0.79
C VAL A 221 -12.75 2.88 0.06
N LEU A 222 -12.87 4.16 0.39
CA LEU A 222 -13.95 5.02 -0.12
C LEU A 222 -13.50 6.15 -1.03
N GLY A 223 -12.22 6.53 -0.97
CA GLY A 223 -11.72 7.79 -1.50
C GLY A 223 -12.06 8.98 -0.59
N ASN A 224 -11.51 10.15 -0.91
CA ASN A 224 -11.83 11.41 -0.24
C ASN A 224 -11.86 12.55 -1.27
N ASP A 225 -12.45 13.69 -0.90
CA ASP A 225 -12.58 14.87 -1.78
C ASP A 225 -11.21 15.49 -2.14
N GLU A 226 -10.15 15.13 -1.42
CA GLU A 226 -8.78 15.59 -1.68
C GLU A 226 -8.09 14.73 -2.77
N HIS A 227 -8.68 13.60 -3.15
CA HIS A 227 -8.12 12.59 -4.05
C HIS A 227 -6.73 12.09 -3.61
N GLN A 228 -6.51 11.99 -2.30
CA GLN A 228 -5.25 11.54 -1.68
C GLN A 228 -5.45 10.34 -0.74
N PRO A 229 -5.40 9.10 -1.24
CA PRO A 229 -5.63 8.71 -2.63
C PRO A 229 -7.12 8.48 -2.94
N ASP A 230 -7.43 8.34 -4.22
CA ASP A 230 -8.62 7.64 -4.67
C ASP A 230 -8.41 6.12 -4.61
N ALA A 231 -9.44 5.41 -4.13
CA ALA A 231 -9.47 3.95 -4.10
C ALA A 231 -9.29 3.35 -5.50
N ALA A 232 -8.70 2.16 -5.56
CA ALA A 232 -8.55 1.43 -6.82
C ALA A 232 -9.91 1.22 -7.51
N GLN A 233 -9.94 1.22 -8.85
CA GLN A 233 -11.18 1.13 -9.63
C GLN A 233 -12.04 -0.08 -9.22
N VAL A 234 -11.42 -1.23 -8.96
CA VAL A 234 -12.12 -2.44 -8.49
C VAL A 234 -12.85 -2.23 -7.15
N VAL A 235 -12.22 -1.50 -6.23
CA VAL A 235 -12.76 -1.21 -4.89
C VAL A 235 -13.86 -0.17 -4.98
N ARG A 236 -13.67 0.88 -5.78
CA ARG A 236 -14.68 1.92 -6.02
C ARG A 236 -15.94 1.33 -6.65
N HIS A 237 -15.80 0.54 -7.71
CA HIS A 237 -16.91 -0.15 -8.36
C HIS A 237 -17.68 -1.05 -7.38
N PHE A 238 -16.97 -1.76 -6.50
CA PHE A 238 -17.62 -2.59 -5.49
C PHE A 238 -18.32 -1.77 -4.40
N THR A 239 -17.69 -0.70 -3.92
CA THR A 239 -18.23 0.13 -2.84
C THR A 239 -19.44 0.95 -3.26
N GLU A 240 -19.59 1.27 -4.55
CA GLU A 240 -20.78 1.93 -5.12
C GLU A 240 -22.03 1.04 -5.19
N LYS A 241 -21.89 -0.28 -5.12
CA LYS A 241 -23.03 -1.21 -5.15
C LYS A 241 -23.77 -1.26 -3.81
N LEU A 242 -25.11 -1.33 -3.89
CA LEU A 242 -26.03 -1.44 -2.75
C LEU A 242 -26.05 -2.86 -2.16
N SER A 243 -26.30 -3.87 -2.99
CA SER A 243 -26.30 -5.27 -2.57
C SER A 243 -24.95 -5.91 -2.91
N LYS A 244 -24.21 -6.30 -1.88
CA LYS A 244 -22.89 -6.90 -2.04
C LYS A 244 -22.58 -7.84 -0.86
N PRO A 245 -21.79 -8.89 -1.08
CA PRO A 245 -21.33 -9.75 0.00
C PRO A 245 -20.44 -8.96 0.97
N THR A 246 -20.34 -9.43 2.21
CA THR A 246 -19.38 -8.89 3.18
C THR A 246 -17.97 -9.23 2.72
N VAL A 247 -17.11 -8.21 2.63
CA VAL A 247 -15.74 -8.33 2.16
C VAL A 247 -14.78 -7.52 3.03
N ARG A 248 -13.49 -7.77 2.85
CA ARG A 248 -12.37 -7.03 3.41
C ARG A 248 -11.51 -6.51 2.26
N LEU A 249 -10.75 -5.44 2.49
CA LEU A 249 -9.74 -4.96 1.57
C LEU A 249 -8.39 -5.56 1.95
N TRP A 250 -7.75 -6.31 1.05
CA TRP A 250 -6.37 -6.72 1.19
C TRP A 250 -5.46 -5.76 0.44
N CYS A 251 -4.58 -5.10 1.18
CA CYS A 251 -3.61 -4.14 0.69
C CYS A 251 -2.22 -4.76 0.79
N PHE A 252 -1.42 -4.73 -0.27
CA PHE A 252 -0.05 -5.25 -0.21
C PHE A 252 0.89 -4.64 -1.24
N GLY A 253 2.19 -4.65 -0.93
CA GLY A 253 3.23 -4.25 -1.85
C GLY A 253 4.62 -4.18 -1.21
N PHE A 254 5.65 -4.06 -2.04
CA PHE A 254 7.02 -3.88 -1.58
C PHE A 254 7.33 -2.41 -1.26
N ASP A 255 8.02 -2.14 -0.15
CA ASP A 255 8.77 -0.90 0.04
C ASP A 255 10.14 -1.03 -0.64
N MET A 256 10.34 -0.25 -1.69
CA MET A 256 11.53 -0.27 -2.51
C MET A 256 12.43 0.93 -2.24
N SER A 257 13.74 0.69 -2.36
CA SER A 257 14.80 1.68 -2.24
C SER A 257 15.77 1.53 -3.39
N ASN A 258 15.48 2.16 -4.52
CA ASN A 258 16.11 1.82 -5.79
C ASN A 258 15.86 0.32 -6.08
N MET A 259 16.89 -0.47 -6.39
CA MET A 259 16.77 -1.90 -6.67
C MET A 259 16.53 -2.81 -5.46
N LYS A 260 16.40 -2.25 -4.25
CA LYS A 260 16.40 -3.04 -3.02
C LYS A 260 15.02 -3.08 -2.39
N ALA A 261 14.47 -4.27 -2.20
CA ALA A 261 13.31 -4.47 -1.34
C ALA A 261 13.73 -4.36 0.12
N ARG A 262 13.09 -3.44 0.84
CA ARG A 262 13.28 -3.29 2.28
C ARG A 262 12.32 -4.16 3.07
N CYS A 263 11.08 -4.26 2.59
CA CYS A 263 10.02 -4.95 3.29
C CYS A 263 8.88 -5.27 2.31
N TRP A 264 8.23 -6.41 2.53
CA TRP A 264 6.89 -6.66 2.01
C TRP A 264 5.88 -6.25 3.08
N TYR A 265 5.00 -5.32 2.73
CA TYR A 265 3.88 -4.96 3.61
C TYR A 265 2.61 -5.61 3.10
N ASP A 266 1.83 -6.16 4.03
CA ASP A 266 0.44 -6.51 3.81
C ASP A 266 -0.45 -6.11 4.99
N SER A 267 -1.71 -5.84 4.69
CA SER A 267 -2.74 -5.59 5.70
C SER A 267 -4.12 -5.89 5.16
N VAL A 268 -5.05 -6.18 6.06
CA VAL A 268 -6.45 -6.42 5.74
C VAL A 268 -7.29 -5.38 6.48
N LEU A 269 -8.05 -4.58 5.74
CA LEU A 269 -8.90 -3.51 6.25
C LEU A 269 -10.39 -3.89 6.12
N PRO A 270 -11.25 -3.49 7.07
CA PRO A 270 -12.68 -3.73 6.96
C PRO A 270 -13.30 -2.87 5.86
N ILE A 271 -14.30 -3.41 5.15
CA ILE A 271 -15.14 -2.65 4.21
C ILE A 271 -16.59 -2.75 4.72
N HIS A 272 -17.23 -1.60 4.87
CA HIS A 272 -18.62 -1.52 5.30
C HIS A 272 -19.54 -1.19 4.12
N GLY A 273 -20.75 -1.75 4.16
CA GLY A 273 -21.83 -1.37 3.25
C GLY A 273 -22.45 -0.05 3.71
N ILE A 274 -22.20 1.03 2.98
CA ILE A 274 -22.71 2.36 3.31
C ILE A 274 -23.72 2.76 2.23
N SER A 275 -24.90 3.22 2.64
CA SER A 275 -25.91 3.75 1.71
C SER A 275 -25.36 4.95 0.93
N PRO A 276 -25.59 5.06 -0.39
CA PRO A 276 -25.13 6.19 -1.21
C PRO A 276 -25.51 7.56 -0.63
N ASP A 277 -26.72 7.69 -0.06
CA ASP A 277 -27.22 8.94 0.50
C ASP A 277 -26.44 9.37 1.76
N LEU A 278 -25.94 8.39 2.53
CA LEU A 278 -25.18 8.61 3.77
C LEU A 278 -23.67 8.73 3.52
N ARG A 279 -23.18 8.30 2.35
CA ARG A 279 -21.75 8.16 2.06
C ARG A 279 -20.96 9.45 2.30
N ARG A 280 -21.49 10.60 1.85
CA ARG A 280 -20.80 11.90 2.03
C ARG A 280 -20.72 12.30 3.51
N ALA A 281 -21.81 12.12 4.26
CA ALA A 281 -21.85 12.42 5.69
C ALA A 281 -20.90 11.51 6.47
N PHE A 282 -20.90 10.22 6.15
CA PHE A 282 -20.01 9.21 6.72
C PHE A 282 -18.53 9.53 6.46
N ILE A 283 -18.14 9.78 5.21
CA ILE A 283 -16.76 10.16 4.81
C ILE A 283 -16.29 11.38 5.62
N LYS A 284 -17.15 12.40 5.75
CA LYS A 284 -16.85 13.60 6.53
C LYS A 284 -16.56 13.29 8.00
N GLN A 285 -17.34 12.40 8.63
CA GLN A 285 -17.11 12.03 10.03
C GLN A 285 -15.85 11.19 10.21
N VAL A 286 -15.61 10.19 9.36
CA VAL A 286 -14.38 9.40 9.39
C VAL A 286 -13.15 10.28 9.18
N LYS A 287 -13.21 11.23 8.24
CA LYS A 287 -12.11 12.18 8.01
C LYS A 287 -11.79 12.97 9.27
N ARG A 288 -12.80 13.50 9.97
CA ARG A 288 -12.60 14.24 11.24
C ARG A 288 -11.90 13.39 12.30
N VAL A 289 -12.26 12.11 12.40
CA VAL A 289 -11.63 11.16 13.32
C VAL A 289 -10.17 10.90 12.92
N LEU A 290 -9.89 10.67 11.64
CA LEU A 290 -8.53 10.47 11.13
C LEU A 290 -7.66 11.73 11.30
N ASP A 291 -8.18 12.92 11.02
CA ASP A 291 -7.50 14.21 11.24
C ASP A 291 -7.16 14.39 12.73
N SER A 292 -8.06 13.99 13.63
CA SER A 292 -7.82 14.02 15.08
C SER A 292 -6.71 13.05 15.49
N ALA A 293 -6.69 11.84 14.92
CA ALA A 293 -5.70 10.80 15.17
C ALA A 293 -4.30 11.24 14.72
N ASP A 294 -4.19 11.81 13.51
CA ASP A 294 -2.93 12.36 12.99
C ASP A 294 -2.42 13.51 13.86
N GLY A 295 -3.32 14.42 14.26
CA GLY A 295 -3.01 15.49 15.20
C GLY A 295 -2.39 14.96 16.50
N MET A 296 -3.00 13.94 17.10
CA MET A 296 -2.53 13.32 18.34
C MET A 296 -1.20 12.59 18.17
N ALA A 297 -1.03 11.82 17.10
CA ALA A 297 0.22 11.13 16.79
C ALA A 297 1.38 12.13 16.60
N ARG A 298 1.13 13.25 15.90
CA ARG A 298 2.12 14.31 15.68
C ARG A 298 2.50 15.01 16.99
N VAL A 299 1.53 15.33 17.84
CA VAL A 299 1.80 15.94 19.15
C VAL A 299 2.60 14.98 20.02
N LEU A 300 2.22 13.69 20.09
CA LEU A 300 2.98 12.66 20.82
C LEU A 300 4.45 12.65 20.38
N HIS A 301 4.69 12.52 19.07
CA HIS A 301 6.04 12.50 18.51
C HIS A 301 6.85 13.75 18.88
N ASN A 302 6.27 14.93 18.69
CA ASN A 302 6.94 16.19 18.96
C ASN A 302 7.33 16.31 20.44
N GLN A 303 6.45 15.90 21.34
CA GLN A 303 6.71 16.00 22.78
C GLN A 303 7.69 14.94 23.26
N VAL A 304 7.66 13.71 22.73
CA VAL A 304 8.70 12.72 23.02
C VAL A 304 10.07 13.23 22.56
N LYS A 305 10.18 13.81 21.35
CA LYS A 305 11.43 14.45 20.90
C LYS A 305 11.86 15.60 21.80
N ALA A 306 10.92 16.45 22.23
CA ALA A 306 11.20 17.55 23.14
C ALA A 306 11.69 17.06 24.51
N ALA A 307 11.20 15.92 24.98
CA ALA A 307 11.66 15.28 26.20
C ALA A 307 13.06 14.65 26.08
N TRP A 308 13.41 14.07 24.93
CA TRP A 308 14.71 13.43 24.70
C TRP A 308 15.84 14.41 24.34
N PHE A 309 15.54 15.51 23.66
CA PHE A 309 16.58 16.36 23.06
C PHE A 309 16.51 17.81 23.54
N ARG A 310 17.67 18.41 23.81
CA ARG A 310 17.78 19.84 24.15
C ARG A 310 17.41 20.73 22.97
N ARG A 311 17.70 20.28 21.74
CA ARG A 311 17.37 20.95 20.49
C ARG A 311 16.62 19.98 19.55
N PRO A 312 15.33 19.72 19.79
CA PRO A 312 14.58 18.70 19.06
C PRO A 312 14.50 18.97 17.55
N GLY A 313 14.63 20.23 17.12
CA GLY A 313 14.67 20.61 15.70
C GLY A 313 15.95 20.22 14.96
N ASP A 314 17.05 19.98 15.69
CA ASP A 314 18.33 19.57 15.08
C ASP A 314 18.35 18.08 14.73
N HIS A 315 17.40 17.31 15.26
CA HIS A 315 17.25 15.89 14.98
C HIS A 315 16.23 15.68 13.86
N ARG A 316 16.68 15.12 12.74
CA ARG A 316 15.80 14.80 11.60
C ARG A 316 14.75 13.77 12.02
N ASP A 317 13.51 13.99 11.59
CA ASP A 317 12.47 12.98 11.69
C ASP A 317 12.88 11.77 10.86
N SER A 318 12.79 10.60 11.47
CA SER A 318 12.72 9.36 10.73
C SER A 318 11.49 9.46 9.82
N GLY A 319 11.65 9.37 8.50
CA GLY A 319 10.55 9.56 7.55
C GLY A 319 9.31 8.67 7.82
N VAL A 320 8.24 8.88 7.06
CA VAL A 320 6.97 8.13 7.21
C VAL A 320 7.21 6.61 7.23
N GLY A 321 6.68 5.93 8.24
CA GLY A 321 6.89 4.49 8.48
C GLY A 321 8.17 4.12 9.26
N ARG A 322 9.02 5.10 9.60
CA ARG A 322 10.26 4.90 10.40
C ARG A 322 10.23 5.60 11.74
N ASP A 323 9.09 6.15 12.09
CA ASP A 323 8.83 6.88 13.33
C ASP A 323 8.11 5.93 14.30
N PRO A 324 8.85 5.21 15.16
CA PRO A 324 8.26 4.19 16.01
C PRO A 324 7.30 4.81 17.05
N ILE A 325 7.49 6.09 17.38
CA ILE A 325 6.61 6.82 18.30
C ILE A 325 5.22 6.96 17.68
N LYS A 326 5.12 7.51 16.46
CA LYS A 326 3.83 7.57 15.76
C LYS A 326 3.29 6.16 15.53
N GLN A 327 4.12 5.22 15.09
CA GLN A 327 3.69 3.85 14.83
C GLN A 327 3.00 3.21 16.04
N SER A 328 3.54 3.40 17.25
CA SER A 328 2.96 2.88 18.48
C SER A 328 1.57 3.44 18.79
N PHE A 329 1.30 4.72 18.46
CA PHE A 329 -0.03 5.30 18.58
C PHE A 329 -1.01 4.60 17.65
N TRP A 330 -0.72 4.59 16.35
CA TRP A 330 -1.62 4.04 15.35
C TRP A 330 -1.89 2.54 15.52
N GLN A 331 -0.89 1.76 15.95
CA GLN A 331 -1.12 0.35 16.27
C GLN A 331 -2.00 0.19 17.51
N GLY A 332 -1.75 0.96 18.57
CA GLY A 332 -2.52 0.86 19.81
C GLY A 332 -3.95 1.39 19.72
N SER A 333 -4.24 2.29 18.77
CA SER A 333 -5.57 2.89 18.58
C SER A 333 -6.41 2.21 17.51
N GLU A 334 -5.86 1.20 16.82
CA GLU A 334 -6.52 0.55 15.67
C GLU A 334 -7.85 -0.10 16.04
N VAL A 335 -7.89 -0.88 17.13
CA VAL A 335 -9.12 -1.52 17.59
C VAL A 335 -10.20 -0.49 17.90
N ASN A 336 -9.83 0.60 18.59
CA ASN A 336 -10.77 1.67 18.94
C ASN A 336 -11.32 2.38 17.69
N PHE A 337 -10.50 2.52 16.65
CA PHE A 337 -10.93 3.09 15.38
C PHE A 337 -11.97 2.20 14.69
N TYR A 338 -11.75 0.87 14.64
CA TYR A 338 -12.71 -0.03 14.00
C TYR A 338 -14.02 -0.16 14.78
N VAL A 339 -13.98 -0.15 16.13
CA VAL A 339 -15.21 -0.10 16.95
C VAL A 339 -15.99 1.20 16.67
N LEU A 340 -15.30 2.34 16.59
CA LEU A 340 -15.93 3.61 16.22
C LEU A 340 -16.52 3.54 14.80
N LEU A 341 -15.82 2.89 13.87
CA LEU A 341 -16.26 2.76 12.49
C LEU A 341 -17.57 1.98 12.39
N ASP A 342 -17.68 0.87 13.12
CA ASP A 342 -18.91 0.06 13.21
C ASP A 342 -20.08 0.89 13.75
N GLU A 343 -19.85 1.72 14.77
CA GLU A 343 -20.89 2.61 15.31
C GLU A 343 -21.29 3.69 14.31
N LEU A 344 -20.34 4.31 13.60
CA LEU A 344 -20.65 5.32 12.58
C LEU A 344 -21.45 4.74 11.42
N VAL A 345 -21.20 3.48 11.03
CA VAL A 345 -21.95 2.81 9.96
C VAL A 345 -23.42 2.60 10.34
N ALA A 346 -23.73 2.47 11.64
CA ALA A 346 -25.08 2.28 12.14
C ALA A 346 -25.91 3.57 12.24
N LEU A 347 -25.35 4.74 11.95
CA LEU A 347 -26.03 6.04 12.06
C LEU A 347 -26.69 6.48 10.74
N ASP A 348 -27.80 7.19 10.87
CA ASP A 348 -28.48 7.94 9.78
C ASP A 348 -27.90 9.35 9.57
N PHE A 349 -27.12 9.86 10.53
CA PHE A 349 -26.58 11.22 10.56
C PHE A 349 -27.62 12.35 10.58
N ASP A 350 -28.86 12.07 11.00
CA ASP A 350 -29.94 13.08 11.08
C ASP A 350 -29.77 14.05 12.26
N SER A 351 -29.00 13.65 13.28
CA SER A 351 -28.74 14.47 14.48
C SER A 351 -27.27 14.40 14.88
N GLU A 352 -26.62 15.56 15.02
CA GLU A 352 -25.24 15.62 15.53
C GLU A 352 -25.13 15.11 16.99
N ALA A 353 -26.23 15.03 17.73
CA ALA A 353 -26.22 14.54 19.11
C ALA A 353 -25.85 13.06 19.22
N THR A 354 -26.14 12.24 18.19
CA THR A 354 -25.78 10.81 18.17
C THR A 354 -24.27 10.59 18.00
N LEU A 355 -23.56 11.55 17.42
CA LEU A 355 -22.09 11.51 17.25
C LEU A 355 -21.35 11.81 18.55
N ALA A 356 -21.96 12.59 19.45
CA ALA A 356 -21.30 13.09 20.66
C ALA A 356 -20.77 11.99 21.59
N PRO A 357 -21.51 10.93 21.96
CA PRO A 357 -20.95 9.85 22.79
C PRO A 357 -19.81 9.09 22.11
N ILE A 358 -19.91 8.86 20.79
CA ILE A 358 -18.88 8.17 19.99
C ILE A 358 -17.57 8.97 19.99
N TYR A 359 -17.67 10.28 19.71
CA TYR A 359 -16.52 11.18 19.72
C TYR A 359 -15.93 11.38 21.10
N CYS A 360 -16.76 11.47 22.14
CA CYS A 360 -16.30 11.58 23.52
C CYS A 360 -15.43 10.37 23.88
N ARG A 361 -15.93 9.16 23.63
CA ARG A 361 -15.19 7.92 23.90
C ARG A 361 -13.86 7.88 23.13
N TRP A 362 -13.88 8.14 21.83
CA TRP A 362 -12.68 8.18 21.01
C TRP A 362 -11.62 9.15 21.55
N LEU A 363 -12.03 10.38 21.86
CA LEU A 363 -11.12 11.42 22.38
C LEU A 363 -10.52 11.03 23.73
N LEU A 364 -11.33 10.48 24.65
CA LEU A 364 -10.86 10.06 25.97
C LEU A 364 -9.92 8.85 25.90
N ASP A 365 -10.24 7.86 25.06
CA ASP A 365 -9.45 6.63 24.92
C ASP A 365 -8.09 6.92 24.29
N THR A 366 -8.09 7.64 23.16
CA THR A 366 -6.85 8.02 22.48
C THR A 366 -6.02 8.99 23.32
N ARG A 367 -6.63 9.87 24.11
CA ARG A 367 -5.90 10.75 25.04
C ARG A 367 -5.16 9.93 26.10
N ARG A 368 -5.85 8.98 26.73
CA ARG A 368 -5.24 8.08 27.72
C ARG A 368 -4.07 7.31 27.11
N GLN A 369 -4.25 6.80 25.91
CA GLN A 369 -3.21 6.10 25.17
C GLN A 369 -2.00 7.00 24.86
N VAL A 370 -2.21 8.22 24.37
CA VAL A 370 -1.11 9.16 24.07
C VAL A 370 -0.28 9.48 25.32
N LEU A 371 -0.94 9.72 26.46
CA LEU A 371 -0.23 9.99 27.72
C LEU A 371 0.58 8.76 28.17
N ALA A 372 -0.01 7.57 28.10
CA ALA A 372 0.68 6.33 28.44
C ALA A 372 1.88 6.06 27.50
N LEU A 373 1.73 6.30 26.20
CA LEU A 373 2.81 6.15 25.22
C LEU A 373 3.92 7.16 25.45
N PHE A 374 3.60 8.42 25.76
CA PHE A 374 4.61 9.41 26.10
C PHE A 374 5.44 8.95 27.31
N ASP A 375 4.77 8.55 28.39
CA ASP A 375 5.43 8.08 29.60
C ASP A 375 6.28 6.83 29.30
N HIS A 376 5.77 5.89 28.51
CA HIS A 376 6.53 4.71 28.06
C HIS A 376 7.80 5.08 27.28
N TRP A 377 7.68 5.88 26.22
CA TRP A 377 8.83 6.24 25.37
C TRP A 377 9.90 7.02 26.13
N VAL A 378 9.49 7.95 26.98
CA VAL A 378 10.43 8.83 27.68
C VAL A 378 11.12 8.12 28.84
N LEU A 379 10.41 7.25 29.56
CA LEU A 379 10.93 6.59 30.76
C LEU A 379 11.63 5.25 30.48
N SER A 380 11.59 4.74 29.25
CA SER A 380 12.25 3.46 28.90
C SER A 380 13.78 3.56 28.71
N GLY A 381 14.37 4.76 28.78
CA GLY A 381 15.83 4.97 28.70
C GLY A 381 16.51 5.00 30.07
N PRO A 382 17.86 4.94 30.13
CA PRO A 382 18.61 5.08 31.39
C PRO A 382 18.27 6.39 32.11
N LEU A 383 17.92 6.33 33.40
CA LEU A 383 17.53 7.51 34.18
C LEU A 383 18.64 8.56 34.29
N GLU A 384 19.91 8.12 34.25
CA GLU A 384 21.09 8.98 34.33
C GLU A 384 21.22 9.95 33.14
N ASP A 385 20.60 9.60 32.00
CA ASP A 385 20.59 10.41 30.79
C ASP A 385 19.33 11.29 30.65
N GLN A 386 18.40 11.22 31.62
CA GLN A 386 17.10 11.91 31.57
C GLN A 386 17.14 13.27 32.29
N ASP A 387 16.84 14.34 31.54
CA ASP A 387 16.53 15.65 32.10
C ASP A 387 15.06 15.69 32.53
N MET A 388 14.80 15.37 33.81
CA MET A 388 13.44 15.30 34.37
C MET A 388 12.67 16.62 34.26
N GLN A 389 13.34 17.77 34.32
CA GLN A 389 12.68 19.06 34.14
C GLN A 389 12.12 19.19 32.72
N ARG A 390 12.90 18.77 31.72
CA ARG A 390 12.47 18.76 30.32
C ARG A 390 11.35 17.76 30.08
N VAL A 391 11.42 16.56 30.68
CA VAL A 391 10.36 15.54 30.61
C VAL A 391 9.03 16.08 31.15
N VAL A 392 9.03 16.65 32.36
CA VAL A 392 7.82 17.21 32.99
C VAL A 392 7.24 18.35 32.16
N LYS A 393 8.08 19.22 31.62
CA LYS A 393 7.65 20.31 30.74
C LYS A 393 7.00 19.80 29.46
N ALA A 394 7.65 18.86 28.76
CA ALA A 394 7.12 18.26 27.53
C ALA A 394 5.79 17.54 27.78
N ARG A 395 5.63 16.89 28.94
CA ARG A 395 4.36 16.27 29.34
C ARG A 395 3.25 17.30 29.60
N ALA A 396 3.58 18.42 30.23
CA ALA A 396 2.61 19.51 30.44
C ALA A 396 2.16 20.13 29.11
N ASP A 397 3.11 20.35 28.20
CA ASP A 397 2.83 20.85 26.85
C ASP A 397 2.01 19.84 26.03
N LEU A 398 2.28 18.53 26.16
CA LEU A 398 1.46 17.46 25.60
C LEU A 398 0.00 17.57 26.05
N ILE A 399 -0.24 17.68 27.36
CA ILE A 399 -1.61 17.80 27.92
C ILE A 399 -2.31 19.05 27.38
N LYS A 400 -1.58 20.18 27.31
CA LYS A 400 -2.12 21.44 26.77
C LYS A 400 -2.55 21.30 25.31
N GLU A 401 -1.70 20.70 24.48
CA GLU A 401 -2.00 20.46 23.06
C GLU A 401 -3.15 19.44 22.87
N LEU A 402 -3.26 18.43 23.72
CA LEU A 402 -4.39 17.49 23.70
C LEU A 402 -5.72 18.15 24.11
N ASN A 403 -5.69 19.23 24.88
CA ASN A 403 -6.89 19.99 25.27
C ASN A 403 -7.27 21.07 24.25
N GLY A 404 -6.28 21.73 23.64
CA GLY A 404 -6.49 22.93 22.81
C GLY A 404 -6.15 22.75 21.33
N GLY A 405 -5.73 21.56 20.92
CA GLY A 405 -5.22 21.30 19.57
C GLY A 405 -6.30 21.51 18.50
N LYS A 406 -5.93 22.23 17.43
CA LYS A 406 -6.84 22.55 16.31
C LYS A 406 -7.48 21.31 15.67
N ALA A 407 -6.73 20.21 15.60
CA ALA A 407 -7.20 18.95 15.00
C ALA A 407 -8.31 18.26 15.81
N LEU A 408 -8.35 18.47 17.14
CA LEU A 408 -9.34 17.86 18.04
C LEU A 408 -10.60 18.71 18.17
N LYS A 409 -10.49 20.01 17.86
CA LYS A 409 -11.55 21.00 18.03
C LYS A 409 -12.89 20.59 17.37
N PRO A 410 -12.94 20.08 16.13
CA PRO A 410 -14.21 19.71 15.50
C PRO A 410 -14.99 18.63 16.26
N LEU A 411 -14.29 17.66 16.89
CA LEU A 411 -14.92 16.61 17.69
C LEU A 411 -15.38 17.18 19.04
N TRP A 412 -14.51 17.94 19.73
CA TRP A 412 -14.84 18.57 21.00
C TRP A 412 -16.00 19.56 20.91
N GLU A 413 -16.15 20.28 19.79
CA GLU A 413 -17.29 21.19 19.58
C GLU A 413 -18.63 20.45 19.59
N ILE A 414 -18.69 19.23 19.03
CA ILE A 414 -19.90 18.40 19.04
C ILE A 414 -20.12 17.82 20.44
N VAL A 415 -19.07 17.27 21.06
CA VAL A 415 -19.13 16.72 22.42
C VAL A 415 -19.61 17.77 23.42
N ASN A 416 -19.01 18.97 23.44
CA ASN A 416 -19.38 20.02 24.39
C ASN A 416 -20.79 20.59 24.16
N ARG A 417 -21.30 20.52 22.92
CA ARG A 417 -22.64 20.99 22.60
C ARG A 417 -23.72 20.01 23.06
N HIS A 418 -23.47 18.70 22.94
CA HIS A 418 -24.51 17.66 23.06
C HIS A 418 -24.28 16.62 24.16
N HIS A 419 -23.08 16.55 24.75
CA HIS A 419 -22.68 15.56 25.75
C HIS A 419 -22.04 16.28 26.95
N LYS A 420 -22.84 17.16 27.59
CA LYS A 420 -22.39 18.03 28.69
C LYS A 420 -22.14 17.30 30.02
N GLU A 421 -22.46 16.01 30.10
CA GLU A 421 -22.18 15.22 31.29
C GLU A 421 -21.00 14.28 31.04
N SER A 422 -19.97 14.45 31.88
CA SER A 422 -18.73 13.67 31.99
C SER A 422 -17.60 13.99 30.99
N ALA A 423 -16.92 15.13 31.21
CA ALA A 423 -15.52 15.34 30.80
C ALA A 423 -14.65 15.56 32.05
#